data_AF-K0RHM8-F1
#
_entry.id   AF-K0RHM8-F1
#
_cell.length_a   1.000
_cell.length_b   1.000
_cell.length_c   1.000
_cell.angle_alpha   90.00
_cell.angle_beta   90.00
_cell.angle_gamma   90.00
#
_symmetry.space_group_name_H-M   'P 1'
#
loop_
_entity.id
_entity.type
_entity.pdbx_description
1 polymer ?
#
loop_
_entity_poly.entity_id
_entity_poly.type
_entity_poly.pdbx_seq_one_letter_code
_entity_poly.pdbx_strand_id
1 'polypeptide(L)'
;VNGNGGGGMIITASDETLIAGNMLDSNKGPGIFLVGIRLLDIGLDIGLDISNIVNYSEAVDTKIVNNTVNGNYGGGIIITASDETLITGNMLDSNRGPGISLCAEMQEFEEYFEGANNGANNELIDNVITASTNAAQIHIGEGCVGTVLKGNMAADSEGDQLLIDNESPTTLISSDNVPNFAFTLVGPGHCQDSLSRLYDFATFELENTTLADCEATCGYFDITNNLVGFEISRLACICLFENDYLSSEIPGTLGTCPSSANMCSITGTEGSGAVSSSLLPAEEDRYCYKKANYVNFDKAT
;
A
#
# COMPACT_ATOMS: atom_id res chain seq x y z
N VAL A 1 18.32 -15.86 14.18
CA VAL A 1 18.56 -15.03 15.38
C VAL A 1 17.23 -14.88 16.08
N ASN A 2 17.13 -15.37 17.33
CA ASN A 2 15.82 -15.60 17.95
C ASN A 2 15.78 -15.06 19.38
N GLY A 3 14.64 -14.45 19.76
CA GLY A 3 14.35 -14.08 21.15
C GLY A 3 15.17 -12.92 21.71
N ASN A 4 15.69 -12.03 20.87
CA ASN A 4 16.52 -10.91 21.31
C ASN A 4 15.72 -9.77 21.96
N GLY A 5 16.40 -9.00 22.82
CA GLY A 5 15.87 -7.80 23.47
C GLY A 5 15.65 -6.60 22.53
N GLY A 6 16.15 -6.67 21.29
CA GLY A 6 16.00 -5.66 20.22
C GLY A 6 15.68 -6.32 18.87
N GLY A 7 16.14 -5.73 17.76
CA GLY A 7 15.99 -6.32 16.42
C GLY A 7 16.70 -7.68 16.26
N GLY A 8 16.21 -8.53 15.37
CA GLY A 8 16.82 -9.84 15.06
C GLY A 8 18.16 -9.68 14.36
N MET A 9 18.20 -8.90 13.29
CA MET A 9 19.38 -8.60 12.51
C MET A 9 19.36 -7.11 12.15
N ILE A 10 20.23 -6.32 12.81
CA ILE A 10 20.43 -4.91 12.48
C ILE A 10 21.69 -4.84 11.62
N ILE A 11 21.53 -4.37 10.38
CA ILE A 11 22.61 -4.24 9.43
C ILE A 11 22.79 -2.78 9.07
N THR A 12 23.99 -2.30 9.33
CA THR A 12 24.47 -1.04 8.81
C THR A 12 25.12 -1.30 7.46
N ALA A 13 24.33 -1.14 6.39
CA ALA A 13 24.73 -1.55 5.06
C ALA A 13 25.64 -0.49 4.42
N SER A 14 26.72 -0.98 3.79
CA SER A 14 27.44 -0.30 2.72
C SER A 14 27.12 -0.98 1.38
N ASP A 15 27.55 -0.38 0.27
CA ASP A 15 27.41 -0.93 -1.08
C ASP A 15 27.67 -2.45 -1.15
N GLU A 16 26.83 -3.18 -1.89
CA GLU A 16 26.89 -4.64 -2.12
C GLU A 16 26.68 -5.53 -0.88
N THR A 17 25.53 -5.41 -0.21
CA THR A 17 25.17 -6.25 0.93
C THR A 17 24.28 -7.44 0.53
N LEU A 18 24.67 -8.68 0.87
CA LEU A 18 23.84 -9.89 0.68
C LEU A 18 23.38 -10.47 2.02
N ILE A 19 22.06 -10.59 2.19
CA ILE A 19 21.41 -11.22 3.34
C ILE A 19 20.56 -12.38 2.84
N ALA A 20 21.03 -13.61 3.05
CA ALA A 20 20.34 -14.79 2.52
C ALA A 20 20.25 -15.97 3.47
N GLY A 21 19.11 -16.67 3.42
CA GLY A 21 18.91 -17.96 4.10
C GLY A 21 18.84 -17.87 5.63
N ASN A 22 18.46 -16.72 6.18
CA ASN A 22 18.37 -16.54 7.63
C ASN A 22 16.99 -16.91 8.16
N MET A 23 16.96 -17.42 9.40
CA MET A 23 15.75 -17.59 10.19
C MET A 23 15.78 -16.61 11.37
N LEU A 24 14.80 -15.73 11.44
CA LEU A 24 14.70 -14.64 12.42
C LEU A 24 13.33 -14.72 13.08
N ASP A 25 13.31 -15.11 14.35
CA ASP A 25 12.05 -15.47 15.03
C ASP A 25 11.92 -14.82 16.41
N SER A 26 10.73 -14.30 16.70
CA SER A 26 10.33 -13.90 18.05
C SER A 26 11.23 -12.82 18.68
N ASN A 27 11.72 -11.87 17.88
CA ASN A 27 12.52 -10.75 18.37
C ASN A 27 11.62 -9.61 18.88
N LYS A 28 12.10 -8.84 19.87
CA LYS A 28 11.35 -7.70 20.42
C LYS A 28 11.36 -6.46 19.52
N GLY A 29 12.24 -6.39 18.53
CA GLY A 29 12.25 -5.38 17.47
C GLY A 29 11.96 -5.99 16.09
N PRO A 30 12.34 -5.32 15.00
CA PRO A 30 12.20 -5.86 13.65
C PRO A 30 13.02 -7.13 13.44
N GLY A 31 12.59 -7.99 12.51
CA GLY A 31 13.36 -9.17 12.13
C GLY A 31 14.68 -8.80 11.46
N ILE A 32 14.60 -8.12 10.32
CA ILE A 32 15.73 -7.49 9.63
C ILE A 32 15.52 -5.98 9.64
N PHE A 33 16.52 -5.25 10.10
CA PHE A 33 16.53 -3.79 10.10
C PHE A 33 17.78 -3.29 9.39
N LEU A 34 17.60 -2.61 8.26
CA LEU A 34 18.71 -1.99 7.53
C LEU A 34 18.74 -0.49 7.78
N VAL A 35 19.90 -0.02 8.23
CA VAL A 35 20.20 1.40 8.45
C VAL A 35 21.35 1.80 7.54
N GLY A 36 21.18 2.82 6.69
CA GLY A 36 22.30 3.34 5.90
C GLY A 36 23.31 4.06 6.79
N ILE A 37 24.59 3.65 6.79
CA ILE A 37 25.68 4.36 7.50
C ILE A 37 26.95 4.41 6.63
N ARG A 38 27.57 5.59 6.52
CA ARG A 38 29.00 5.69 6.15
C ARG A 38 29.89 5.59 7.41
N LEU A 39 30.86 4.67 7.38
CA LEU A 39 31.87 4.41 8.41
C LEU A 39 32.44 5.68 9.08
N LEU A 40 32.10 5.88 10.36
CA LEU A 40 33.06 6.35 11.35
C LEU A 40 32.98 5.45 12.58
N ASP A 41 34.12 4.85 12.89
CA ASP A 41 34.42 3.86 13.93
C ASP A 41 33.88 4.27 15.32
N ILE A 42 32.69 3.80 15.70
CA ILE A 42 32.23 3.84 17.10
C ILE A 42 31.48 2.54 17.40
N GLY A 43 32.15 1.64 18.12
CA GLY A 43 31.52 0.48 18.72
C GLY A 43 30.48 0.94 19.74
N LEU A 44 29.20 0.63 19.48
CA LEU A 44 28.10 0.93 20.38
C LEU A 44 27.13 -0.26 20.41
N ASP A 45 26.93 -0.74 21.62
CA ASP A 45 26.00 -1.78 22.04
C ASP A 45 24.57 -1.19 21.95
N ILE A 46 23.75 -1.67 21.01
CA ILE A 46 22.41 -1.13 20.76
C ILE A 46 21.42 -1.84 21.70
N GLY A 47 21.43 -1.42 22.97
CA GLY A 47 20.23 -1.42 23.80
C GLY A 47 19.47 -0.13 23.50
N LEU A 48 18.21 -0.24 23.08
CA LEU A 48 17.33 0.90 22.81
C LEU A 48 17.27 1.84 24.03
N ASP A 49 17.91 2.99 23.91
CA ASP A 49 17.51 4.24 24.57
C ASP A 49 18.15 5.43 23.83
N ILE A 50 17.40 5.96 22.86
CA ILE A 50 17.34 7.33 22.29
C ILE A 50 18.54 8.26 22.53
N SER A 51 19.10 8.85 21.45
CA SER A 51 19.21 10.33 21.26
C SER A 51 20.22 10.73 20.17
N ASN A 52 19.73 11.45 19.15
CA ASN A 52 20.47 12.30 18.20
C ASN A 52 21.66 11.70 17.44
N ILE A 53 21.38 11.08 16.29
CA ILE A 53 22.30 11.10 15.13
C ILE A 53 21.48 11.29 13.86
N VAL A 54 21.65 12.45 13.22
CA VAL A 54 21.25 12.72 11.83
C VAL A 54 22.47 12.47 10.95
N ASN A 55 22.42 11.52 10.03
CA ASN A 55 23.21 11.56 8.78
C ASN A 55 22.82 10.48 7.77
N TYR A 56 22.80 10.88 6.51
CA TYR A 56 22.21 10.21 5.36
C TYR A 56 23.22 9.29 4.62
N SER A 57 22.80 8.08 4.27
CA SER A 57 23.32 7.32 3.12
C SER A 57 22.32 6.25 2.70
N GLU A 58 22.22 6.00 1.39
CA GLU A 58 21.34 5.00 0.76
C GLU A 58 21.92 3.59 0.95
N ALA A 59 21.07 2.57 1.21
CA ALA A 59 21.48 1.18 1.00
C ALA A 59 21.46 0.90 -0.50
N VAL A 60 22.63 0.92 -1.15
CA VAL A 60 22.76 0.71 -2.60
C VAL A 60 23.14 -0.75 -2.88
N ASP A 61 22.51 -1.38 -3.89
CA ASP A 61 22.77 -2.77 -4.35
C ASP A 61 22.70 -3.80 -3.22
N THR A 62 21.65 -3.73 -2.41
CA THR A 62 21.38 -4.70 -1.34
C THR A 62 20.48 -5.83 -1.83
N LYS A 63 20.79 -7.07 -1.45
CA LYS A 63 20.01 -8.27 -1.81
C LYS A 63 19.56 -9.01 -0.56
N ILE A 64 18.25 -9.11 -0.37
CA ILE A 64 17.61 -9.82 0.75
C ILE A 64 16.83 -10.99 0.18
N VAL A 65 17.37 -12.20 0.34
CA VAL A 65 16.93 -13.36 -0.44
C VAL A 65 16.60 -14.57 0.44
N ASN A 66 15.42 -15.16 0.28
CA ASN A 66 15.06 -16.44 0.90
C ASN A 66 15.23 -16.49 2.43
N ASN A 67 14.84 -15.43 3.13
CA ASN A 67 14.83 -15.39 4.59
C ASN A 67 13.45 -15.77 5.14
N THR A 68 13.42 -16.35 6.34
CA THR A 68 12.21 -16.58 7.12
C THR A 68 12.19 -15.64 8.31
N VAL A 69 11.20 -14.76 8.39
CA VAL A 69 11.12 -13.68 9.37
C VAL A 69 9.77 -13.68 10.07
N ASN A 70 9.72 -14.24 11.28
CA ASN A 70 8.46 -14.58 11.93
C ASN A 70 8.32 -14.05 13.36
N GLY A 71 7.08 -13.80 13.78
CA GLY A 71 6.76 -13.57 15.20
C GLY A 71 7.42 -12.36 15.84
N ASN A 72 7.96 -11.44 15.05
CA ASN A 72 8.68 -10.28 15.57
C ASN A 72 7.69 -9.22 16.07
N TYR A 73 8.05 -8.53 17.15
CA TYR A 73 7.18 -7.50 17.75
C TYR A 73 7.17 -6.19 16.93
N GLY A 74 8.19 -5.95 16.10
CA GLY A 74 8.17 -4.92 15.06
C GLY A 74 7.70 -5.49 13.71
N GLY A 75 8.06 -4.80 12.63
CA GLY A 75 7.91 -5.33 11.27
C GLY A 75 8.86 -6.50 10.97
N GLY A 76 8.64 -7.15 9.83
CA GLY A 76 9.50 -8.23 9.36
C GLY A 76 10.83 -7.69 8.83
N ILE A 77 10.80 -7.05 7.66
CA ILE A 77 11.93 -6.39 7.01
C ILE A 77 11.61 -4.89 6.97
N ILE A 78 12.49 -4.06 7.52
CA ILE A 78 12.35 -2.60 7.47
C ILE A 78 13.62 -2.01 6.88
N ILE A 79 13.45 -1.16 5.87
CA ILE A 79 14.50 -0.43 5.18
C ILE A 79 14.14 1.05 5.11
N THR A 80 14.94 1.90 5.74
CA THR A 80 14.67 3.34 5.87
C THR A 80 15.23 4.18 4.71
N ALA A 81 16.17 3.65 3.94
CA ALA A 81 16.65 4.26 2.69
C ALA A 81 17.24 3.17 1.80
N SER A 82 16.83 3.11 0.53
CA SER A 82 17.20 2.00 -0.37
C SER A 82 17.26 2.41 -1.84
N ASP A 83 18.41 2.25 -2.47
CA ASP A 83 18.53 2.32 -3.93
C ASP A 83 18.96 0.95 -4.48
N GLU A 84 18.44 0.58 -5.64
CA GLU A 84 18.78 -0.69 -6.32
C GLU A 84 18.69 -1.93 -5.40
N THR A 85 17.74 -1.96 -4.45
CA THR A 85 17.61 -3.08 -3.50
C THR A 85 16.67 -4.15 -4.05
N LEU A 86 17.13 -5.41 -4.04
CA LEU A 86 16.35 -6.58 -4.40
C LEU A 86 15.92 -7.36 -3.15
N ILE A 87 14.61 -7.49 -2.94
CA ILE A 87 14.02 -8.31 -1.87
C ILE A 87 13.22 -9.43 -2.53
N THR A 88 13.67 -10.68 -2.41
CA THR A 88 13.02 -11.78 -3.12
C THR A 88 12.96 -13.11 -2.38
N GLY A 89 11.84 -13.83 -2.56
CA GLY A 89 11.65 -15.18 -2.05
C GLY A 89 11.59 -15.27 -0.52
N ASN A 90 11.39 -14.16 0.18
CA ASN A 90 11.32 -14.16 1.64
C ASN A 90 9.94 -14.60 2.12
N MET A 91 9.90 -15.26 3.28
CA MET A 91 8.68 -15.68 3.97
C MET A 91 8.58 -14.92 5.29
N LEU A 92 7.52 -14.14 5.46
CA LEU A 92 7.32 -13.27 6.60
C LEU A 92 5.96 -13.57 7.21
N ASP A 93 5.93 -14.07 8.45
CA ASP A 93 4.69 -14.56 9.06
C ASP A 93 4.50 -14.06 10.48
N SER A 94 3.27 -13.66 10.82
CA SER A 94 2.89 -13.34 12.21
C SER A 94 3.75 -12.23 12.86
N ASN A 95 4.24 -11.26 12.08
CA ASN A 95 4.94 -10.08 12.60
C ASN A 95 3.91 -9.04 13.09
N ARG A 96 4.24 -8.25 14.11
CA ARG A 96 3.28 -7.29 14.66
C ARG A 96 3.21 -5.98 13.89
N GLY A 97 4.29 -5.58 13.23
CA GLY A 97 4.31 -4.50 12.22
C GLY A 97 4.21 -5.05 10.78
N PRO A 98 4.38 -4.22 9.75
CA PRO A 98 4.36 -4.66 8.36
C PRO A 98 5.35 -5.77 8.10
N GLY A 99 4.99 -6.66 7.19
CA GLY A 99 5.93 -7.66 6.69
C GLY A 99 7.15 -6.99 6.09
N ILE A 100 6.94 -6.10 5.12
CA ILE A 100 8.02 -5.33 4.48
C ILE A 100 7.70 -3.84 4.53
N SER A 101 8.66 -3.03 4.93
CA SER A 101 8.58 -1.56 4.90
C SER A 101 9.78 -0.98 4.16
N LEU A 102 9.54 -0.20 3.10
CA LEU A 102 10.55 0.51 2.32
C LEU A 102 10.36 2.02 2.44
N CYS A 103 11.46 2.75 2.59
CA CYS A 103 11.46 4.20 2.79
C CYS A 103 10.46 4.65 3.86
N ALA A 104 10.20 3.78 4.84
CA ALA A 104 9.23 4.06 5.88
C ALA A 104 9.82 5.08 6.85
N GLU A 105 9.07 6.14 7.10
CA GLU A 105 9.34 7.00 8.23
C GLU A 105 8.97 6.24 9.50
N MET A 106 9.93 6.03 10.41
CA MET A 106 9.70 5.20 11.60
C MET A 106 8.67 5.80 12.58
N GLN A 107 8.14 7.01 12.32
CA GLN A 107 7.01 7.57 13.07
C GLN A 107 5.80 6.64 13.14
N GLU A 108 5.64 5.73 12.17
CA GLU A 108 4.54 4.76 12.13
C GLU A 108 4.66 3.59 13.12
N PHE A 109 5.81 3.43 13.79
CA PHE A 109 6.11 2.28 14.66
C PHE A 109 6.55 2.63 16.09
N GLU A 110 6.06 3.74 16.65
CA GLU A 110 6.32 4.26 18.01
C GLU A 110 7.73 4.84 18.29
N GLU A 111 8.61 4.99 17.29
CA GLU A 111 9.96 5.58 17.45
C GLU A 111 10.28 6.67 16.42
N TYR A 112 10.64 7.87 16.88
CA TYR A 112 10.72 9.08 16.06
C TYR A 112 12.00 9.19 15.22
N PHE A 113 11.85 9.17 13.89
CA PHE A 113 12.86 9.63 12.92
C PHE A 113 12.17 10.34 11.75
N GLU A 114 12.55 11.59 11.46
CA GLU A 114 12.10 12.32 10.25
C GLU A 114 13.09 12.06 9.10
N GLY A 115 12.59 11.70 7.90
CA GLY A 115 13.36 11.85 6.66
C GLY A 115 13.90 10.60 5.97
N ALA A 116 13.07 9.59 5.74
CA ALA A 116 13.40 8.44 4.88
C ALA A 116 13.10 8.72 3.39
N ASN A 117 13.63 9.81 2.83
CA ASN A 117 13.15 10.35 1.54
C ASN A 117 13.92 9.92 0.30
N ASN A 118 14.87 8.99 0.41
CA ASN A 118 15.72 8.58 -0.70
C ASN A 118 15.69 7.06 -0.86
N GLY A 119 14.82 6.58 -1.73
CA GLY A 119 14.99 5.27 -2.32
C GLY A 119 14.57 5.22 -3.78
N ALA A 120 15.28 4.43 -4.58
CA ALA A 120 14.97 4.28 -5.99
C ALA A 120 15.18 2.84 -6.47
N ASN A 121 14.52 2.47 -7.58
CA ASN A 121 14.81 1.25 -8.35
C ASN A 121 14.80 -0.05 -7.53
N ASN A 122 13.95 -0.12 -6.50
CA ASN A 122 13.85 -1.29 -5.64
C ASN A 122 13.00 -2.38 -6.30
N GLU A 123 13.33 -3.65 -6.12
CA GLU A 123 12.58 -4.78 -6.67
C GLU A 123 12.12 -5.71 -5.55
N LEU A 124 10.82 -5.87 -5.39
CA LEU A 124 10.19 -6.83 -4.47
C LEU A 124 9.59 -7.96 -5.30
N ILE A 125 10.18 -9.15 -5.22
CA ILE A 125 9.82 -10.27 -6.11
C ILE A 125 9.52 -11.56 -5.34
N ASP A 126 8.33 -12.14 -5.55
CA ASP A 126 7.95 -13.46 -5.03
C ASP A 126 8.10 -13.62 -3.49
N ASN A 127 7.87 -12.54 -2.74
CA ASN A 127 7.83 -12.60 -1.29
C ASN A 127 6.46 -13.07 -0.79
N VAL A 128 6.42 -13.82 0.30
CA VAL A 128 5.22 -14.32 0.95
C VAL A 128 5.09 -13.67 2.32
N ILE A 129 4.03 -12.90 2.53
CA ILE A 129 3.75 -12.17 3.75
C ILE A 129 2.37 -12.59 4.26
N THR A 130 2.31 -13.16 5.45
CA THR A 130 1.07 -13.68 6.04
C THR A 130 0.88 -13.19 7.47
N ALA A 131 -0.38 -12.94 7.83
CA ALA A 131 -0.83 -12.78 9.21
C ALA A 131 -0.10 -11.69 10.02
N SER A 132 0.36 -10.59 9.41
CA SER A 132 0.87 -9.45 10.18
C SER A 132 -0.26 -8.63 10.78
N THR A 133 -0.09 -8.08 11.98
CA THR A 133 -1.20 -7.46 12.76
C THR A 133 -1.35 -5.94 12.58
N ASN A 134 -0.82 -5.35 11.50
CA ASN A 134 -0.89 -3.91 11.25
C ASN A 134 -1.46 -3.61 9.86
N ALA A 135 -2.00 -2.39 9.69
CA ALA A 135 -2.74 -1.91 8.54
C ALA A 135 -2.09 -2.20 7.18
N ALA A 136 -0.76 -2.33 7.11
CA ALA A 136 -0.02 -2.68 5.90
C ALA A 136 0.78 -3.99 6.01
N GLN A 137 0.69 -4.88 5.01
CA GLN A 137 1.60 -6.04 4.89
C GLN A 137 2.89 -5.67 4.15
N ILE A 138 2.78 -4.83 3.11
CA ILE A 138 3.90 -4.13 2.46
C ILE A 138 3.63 -2.64 2.57
N HIS A 139 4.57 -1.86 3.08
CA HIS A 139 4.51 -0.39 3.07
C HIS A 139 5.66 0.17 2.22
N ILE A 140 5.35 1.15 1.37
CA ILE A 140 6.28 1.86 0.49
C ILE A 140 6.03 3.36 0.69
N GLY A 141 6.93 4.00 1.43
CA GLY A 141 6.85 5.44 1.71
C GLY A 141 7.09 6.31 0.47
N GLU A 142 6.67 7.57 0.56
CA GLU A 142 6.73 8.56 -0.55
C GLU A 142 8.11 8.68 -1.21
N GLY A 143 9.19 8.48 -0.42
CA GLY A 143 10.58 8.59 -0.88
C GLY A 143 11.07 7.46 -1.79
N CYS A 144 10.31 6.38 -1.97
CA CYS A 144 10.74 5.16 -2.66
C CYS A 144 10.28 5.12 -4.13
N VAL A 145 10.95 5.87 -5.01
CA VAL A 145 10.57 5.98 -6.43
C VAL A 145 10.98 4.77 -7.27
N GLY A 146 10.25 4.48 -8.35
CA GLY A 146 10.62 3.41 -9.29
C GLY A 146 10.67 2.00 -8.68
N THR A 147 9.92 1.77 -7.59
CA THR A 147 9.83 0.45 -6.95
C THR A 147 9.00 -0.50 -7.82
N VAL A 148 9.48 -1.72 -8.02
CA VAL A 148 8.79 -2.78 -8.78
C VAL A 148 8.30 -3.86 -7.85
N LEU A 149 7.01 -4.20 -7.92
CA LEU A 149 6.44 -5.36 -7.23
C LEU A 149 6.05 -6.42 -8.25
N LYS A 150 6.54 -7.65 -8.06
CA LYS A 150 6.22 -8.79 -8.94
C LYS A 150 6.00 -10.07 -8.16
N GLY A 151 4.85 -10.72 -8.35
CA GLY A 151 4.59 -12.07 -7.81
C GLY A 151 4.53 -12.18 -6.28
N ASN A 152 4.55 -11.07 -5.53
CA ASN A 152 4.42 -11.09 -4.08
C ASN A 152 3.01 -11.53 -3.65
N MET A 153 2.93 -12.31 -2.58
CA MET A 153 1.68 -12.71 -1.93
C MET A 153 1.63 -12.04 -0.56
N ALA A 154 0.63 -11.20 -0.33
CA ALA A 154 0.33 -10.57 0.95
C ALA A 154 -1.08 -10.96 1.38
N ALA A 155 -1.25 -11.51 2.58
CA ALA A 155 -2.55 -11.89 3.12
C ALA A 155 -2.65 -11.54 4.60
N ASP A 156 -3.74 -10.88 4.99
CA ASP A 156 -4.09 -10.66 6.38
C ASP A 156 -4.99 -11.79 6.93
N SER A 157 -5.12 -11.85 8.25
CA SER A 157 -6.08 -12.72 8.95
C SER A 157 -7.33 -11.97 9.41
N GLU A 158 -7.34 -10.65 9.28
CA GLU A 158 -8.35 -9.73 9.80
C GLU A 158 -8.70 -8.76 8.67
N GLY A 159 -9.77 -9.06 7.91
CA GLY A 159 -10.08 -8.47 6.61
C GLY A 159 -10.48 -6.98 6.56
N ASP A 160 -9.81 -6.13 7.34
CA ASP A 160 -9.96 -4.67 7.40
C ASP A 160 -8.63 -3.93 7.10
N GLN A 161 -7.66 -4.52 6.40
CA GLN A 161 -6.34 -3.90 6.22
C GLN A 161 -5.84 -3.80 4.76
N LEU A 162 -5.12 -2.71 4.51
CA LEU A 162 -4.46 -2.34 3.27
C LEU A 162 -3.27 -3.26 3.03
N LEU A 163 -3.38 -4.28 2.19
CA LEU A 163 -2.26 -5.24 2.03
C LEU A 163 -0.98 -4.60 1.49
N ILE A 164 -1.10 -3.55 0.68
CA ILE A 164 0.01 -2.75 0.18
C ILE A 164 -0.31 -1.28 0.39
N ASP A 165 0.43 -0.62 1.27
CA ASP A 165 0.41 0.81 1.48
C ASP A 165 1.47 1.45 0.60
N ASN A 166 1.06 2.14 -0.46
CA ASN A 166 2.00 2.73 -1.41
C ASN A 166 1.77 4.23 -1.49
N GLU A 167 2.61 4.97 -0.80
CA GLU A 167 2.67 6.43 -0.85
C GLU A 167 3.60 6.91 -1.97
N SER A 168 4.36 6.01 -2.62
CA SER A 168 5.24 6.38 -3.73
C SER A 168 4.50 6.54 -5.08
N PRO A 169 4.60 7.71 -5.75
CA PRO A 169 3.87 8.01 -6.98
C PRO A 169 4.41 7.30 -8.23
N THR A 170 5.51 6.55 -8.13
CA THR A 170 6.19 5.93 -9.29
C THR A 170 6.38 4.43 -9.15
N THR A 171 5.72 3.81 -8.18
CA THR A 171 5.72 2.37 -7.99
C THR A 171 5.05 1.67 -9.17
N LEU A 172 5.79 0.79 -9.84
CA LEU A 172 5.29 -0.05 -10.92
C LEU A 172 4.90 -1.41 -10.36
N ILE A 173 3.59 -1.66 -10.28
CA ILE A 173 3.06 -2.94 -9.86
C ILE A 173 2.91 -3.83 -11.10
N SER A 174 3.85 -4.78 -11.29
CA SER A 174 3.78 -5.80 -12.34
C SER A 174 3.13 -7.06 -11.79
N SER A 175 1.81 -7.11 -11.83
CA SER A 175 1.05 -8.28 -11.41
C SER A 175 0.88 -9.29 -12.55
N ASP A 176 1.62 -10.41 -12.51
CA ASP A 176 1.11 -11.66 -13.07
C ASP A 176 0.23 -12.42 -12.05
N ASN A 177 0.26 -12.05 -10.76
CA ASN A 177 -0.47 -12.69 -9.65
C ASN A 177 -0.60 -11.81 -8.37
N VAL A 178 -0.38 -10.49 -8.45
CA VAL A 178 -0.55 -9.60 -7.28
C VAL A 178 -1.90 -8.90 -7.46
N PRO A 179 -2.95 -9.21 -6.68
CA PRO A 179 -4.16 -8.40 -6.76
C PRO A 179 -3.76 -6.95 -6.54
N ASN A 180 -4.11 -6.07 -7.46
CA ASN A 180 -3.78 -4.66 -7.35
C ASN A 180 -4.72 -4.07 -6.28
N PHE A 181 -4.29 -4.09 -5.02
CA PHE A 181 -5.14 -3.92 -3.83
C PHE A 181 -5.63 -2.49 -3.55
N ALA A 182 -5.44 -1.53 -4.46
CA ALA A 182 -6.04 -0.20 -4.32
C ALA A 182 -7.58 -0.30 -4.20
N PHE A 183 -8.15 -1.34 -4.82
CA PHE A 183 -9.58 -1.62 -4.75
C PHE A 183 -9.87 -3.09 -4.47
N THR A 184 -10.91 -3.33 -3.66
CA THR A 184 -11.36 -4.66 -3.26
C THR A 184 -12.73 -4.92 -3.85
N LEU A 185 -12.91 -6.07 -4.49
CA LEU A 185 -14.23 -6.51 -4.97
C LEU A 185 -15.20 -6.62 -3.80
N VAL A 186 -16.28 -5.85 -3.86
CA VAL A 186 -17.37 -5.91 -2.88
C VAL A 186 -18.37 -6.99 -3.30
N GLY A 187 -18.71 -7.03 -4.59
CA GLY A 187 -19.67 -7.98 -5.13
C GLY A 187 -20.22 -7.55 -6.48
N PRO A 188 -21.09 -8.38 -7.10
CA PRO A 188 -21.81 -7.97 -8.30
C PRO A 188 -22.77 -6.81 -7.99
N GLY A 189 -23.02 -5.99 -9.00
CA GLY A 189 -23.98 -4.90 -8.97
C GLY A 189 -23.41 -3.53 -8.66
N HIS A 190 -24.29 -2.64 -8.22
CA HIS A 190 -23.94 -1.23 -7.97
C HIS A 190 -23.27 -1.06 -6.62
N CYS A 191 -22.33 -0.12 -6.55
CA CYS A 191 -21.77 0.34 -5.29
C CYS A 191 -22.73 1.33 -4.62
N GLN A 192 -23.06 1.03 -3.37
CA GLN A 192 -23.97 1.83 -2.54
C GLN A 192 -23.51 1.80 -1.08
N ASP A 193 -23.89 2.78 -0.29
CA ASP A 193 -23.60 2.76 1.14
C ASP A 193 -24.53 1.80 1.93
N SER A 194 -24.37 1.74 3.26
CA SER A 194 -25.18 0.90 4.14
C SER A 194 -26.67 1.28 4.18
N LEU A 195 -27.04 2.45 3.69
CA LEU A 195 -28.42 2.94 3.55
C LEU A 195 -28.96 2.75 2.12
N SER A 196 -28.24 2.03 1.26
CA SER A 196 -28.57 1.82 -0.16
C SER A 196 -28.58 3.10 -0.99
N ARG A 197 -27.73 4.06 -0.62
CA ARG A 197 -27.56 5.32 -1.34
C ARG A 197 -26.37 5.21 -2.29
N LEU A 198 -26.56 5.66 -3.53
CA LEU A 198 -25.51 5.67 -4.55
C LEU A 198 -24.55 6.85 -4.32
N TYR A 199 -23.37 6.77 -4.92
CA TYR A 199 -22.32 7.79 -4.87
C TYR A 199 -22.34 8.68 -6.12
N ASP A 200 -21.71 9.85 -6.05
CA ASP A 200 -21.41 10.65 -7.23
C ASP A 200 -20.46 9.88 -8.14
N PHE A 201 -20.57 10.05 -9.46
CA PHE A 201 -19.73 9.26 -10.36
C PHE A 201 -19.33 9.95 -11.67
N ALA A 202 -18.16 9.56 -12.17
CA ALA A 202 -17.68 9.89 -13.51
C ALA A 202 -17.58 8.61 -14.35
N THR A 203 -18.15 8.63 -15.55
CA THR A 203 -18.15 7.49 -16.47
C THR A 203 -17.11 7.69 -17.56
N PHE A 204 -16.37 6.62 -17.83
CA PHE A 204 -15.40 6.49 -18.91
C PHE A 204 -15.84 5.30 -19.77
N GLU A 205 -16.31 5.58 -20.98
CA GLU A 205 -16.69 4.53 -21.94
C GLU A 205 -15.41 4.01 -22.60
N LEU A 206 -15.15 2.72 -22.42
CA LEU A 206 -14.00 2.04 -22.99
C LEU A 206 -14.51 0.83 -23.77
N GLU A 207 -14.07 0.68 -25.02
CA GLU A 207 -14.39 -0.52 -25.80
C GLU A 207 -13.67 -1.72 -25.17
N ASN A 208 -14.44 -2.65 -24.60
CA ASN A 208 -13.94 -3.82 -23.86
C ASN A 208 -13.14 -3.44 -22.60
N THR A 209 -13.72 -2.61 -21.74
CA THR A 209 -13.13 -2.24 -20.44
C THR A 209 -12.64 -3.49 -19.69
N THR A 210 -11.34 -3.54 -19.39
CA THR A 210 -10.79 -4.54 -18.47
C THR A 210 -10.75 -4.00 -17.05
N LEU A 211 -10.67 -4.89 -16.05
CA LEU A 211 -10.50 -4.50 -14.66
C LEU A 211 -9.28 -3.59 -14.48
N ALA A 212 -8.14 -3.97 -15.07
CA ALA A 212 -6.91 -3.20 -14.99
C ALA A 212 -7.05 -1.79 -15.60
N ASP A 213 -7.76 -1.65 -16.71
CA ASP A 213 -7.99 -0.33 -17.33
C ASP A 213 -8.84 0.57 -16.43
N CYS A 214 -9.87 -0.01 -15.79
CA CYS A 214 -10.75 0.75 -14.90
C CYS A 214 -10.05 1.14 -13.59
N GLU A 215 -9.28 0.21 -13.01
CA GLU A 215 -8.42 0.49 -11.86
C GLU A 215 -7.42 1.61 -12.15
N ALA A 216 -6.73 1.56 -13.30
CA ALA A 216 -5.80 2.61 -13.70
C ALA A 216 -6.50 3.95 -13.89
N THR A 217 -7.69 3.95 -14.50
CA THR A 217 -8.48 5.16 -14.74
C THR A 217 -8.97 5.79 -13.44
N CYS A 218 -9.55 5.00 -12.54
CA CYS A 218 -10.07 5.51 -11.27
C CYS A 218 -8.97 5.78 -10.24
N GLY A 219 -7.92 4.97 -10.24
CA GLY A 219 -6.73 5.16 -9.39
C GLY A 219 -6.01 6.49 -9.64
N TYR A 220 -6.13 7.08 -10.84
CA TYR A 220 -5.64 8.44 -11.09
C TYR A 220 -6.27 9.49 -10.15
N PHE A 221 -7.51 9.27 -9.70
CA PHE A 221 -8.23 10.18 -8.81
C PHE A 221 -8.04 9.85 -7.33
N ASP A 222 -7.24 8.82 -7.02
CA ASP A 222 -7.01 8.33 -5.66
C ASP A 222 -6.30 9.34 -4.75
N ILE A 223 -5.58 10.28 -5.37
CA ILE A 223 -4.96 11.45 -4.73
C ILE A 223 -5.98 12.40 -4.07
N THR A 224 -7.26 12.23 -4.38
CA THR A 224 -8.33 12.97 -3.74
C THR A 224 -8.97 12.07 -2.70
N ASN A 225 -9.03 12.51 -1.44
CA ASN A 225 -9.69 11.77 -0.34
C ASN A 225 -11.18 11.46 -0.59
N ASN A 226 -11.72 11.90 -1.72
CA ASN A 226 -13.12 11.76 -2.09
C ASN A 226 -13.39 10.55 -2.99
N LEU A 227 -12.37 9.85 -3.52
CA LEU A 227 -12.62 8.62 -4.29
C LEU A 227 -12.99 7.48 -3.34
N VAL A 228 -14.14 6.85 -3.57
CA VAL A 228 -14.64 5.75 -2.71
C VAL A 228 -14.49 4.37 -3.35
N GLY A 229 -14.37 4.29 -4.67
CA GLY A 229 -14.33 3.03 -5.40
C GLY A 229 -14.62 3.18 -6.89
N PHE A 230 -14.97 2.09 -7.55
CA PHE A 230 -15.46 2.10 -8.92
C PHE A 230 -16.44 0.96 -9.20
N GLU A 231 -17.28 1.15 -10.22
CA GLU A 231 -18.02 0.07 -10.87
C GLU A 231 -17.40 -0.21 -12.24
N ILE A 232 -17.33 -1.49 -12.60
CA ILE A 232 -16.90 -1.91 -13.93
C ILE A 232 -17.99 -2.74 -14.61
N SER A 233 -18.15 -2.48 -15.90
CA SER A 233 -18.90 -3.33 -16.84
C SER A 233 -18.11 -3.48 -18.13
N ARG A 234 -18.54 -4.35 -19.04
CA ARG A 234 -17.88 -4.53 -20.36
C ARG A 234 -17.78 -3.28 -21.22
N LEU A 235 -18.62 -2.27 -20.96
CA LEU A 235 -18.76 -1.07 -21.79
C LEU A 235 -18.30 0.22 -21.10
N ALA A 236 -18.14 0.18 -19.78
CA ALA A 236 -17.88 1.39 -19.01
C ALA A 236 -17.10 1.10 -17.73
N CYS A 237 -16.22 2.04 -17.41
CA CYS A 237 -15.64 2.23 -16.09
C CYS A 237 -16.31 3.42 -15.41
N ILE A 238 -16.74 3.25 -14.17
CA ILE A 238 -17.48 4.26 -13.41
C ILE A 238 -16.72 4.53 -12.12
N CYS A 239 -16.00 5.66 -12.05
CA CYS A 239 -15.29 6.05 -10.83
C CYS A 239 -16.26 6.73 -9.88
N LEU A 240 -16.25 6.31 -8.61
CA LEU A 240 -17.21 6.72 -7.59
C LEU A 240 -16.56 7.67 -6.59
N PHE A 241 -17.28 8.74 -6.27
CA PHE A 241 -16.81 9.79 -5.39
C PHE A 241 -17.80 10.03 -4.24
N GLU A 242 -17.28 10.56 -3.14
CA GLU A 242 -18.11 11.07 -2.05
C GLU A 242 -19.10 12.09 -2.57
N ASN A 243 -20.25 12.13 -1.91
CA ASN A 243 -21.28 13.12 -2.18
C ASN A 243 -20.71 14.55 -2.15
N ASP A 244 -21.18 15.37 -3.09
CA ASP A 244 -20.80 16.78 -3.31
C ASP A 244 -19.37 16.96 -3.83
N TYR A 245 -18.61 15.89 -4.06
CA TYR A 245 -17.31 16.01 -4.71
C TYR A 245 -17.49 16.51 -6.14
N LEU A 246 -18.41 15.92 -6.91
CA LEU A 246 -18.70 16.35 -8.27
C LEU A 246 -19.63 17.57 -8.27
N SER A 247 -19.15 18.68 -8.82
CA SER A 247 -19.86 19.97 -8.82
C SER A 247 -20.44 20.36 -10.18
N SER A 248 -20.29 19.49 -11.19
CA SER A 248 -20.81 19.67 -12.54
C SER A 248 -21.05 18.31 -13.20
N GLU A 249 -22.08 18.22 -14.05
CA GLU A 249 -22.33 17.04 -14.90
C GLU A 249 -21.55 17.10 -16.21
N ILE A 250 -20.99 18.26 -16.56
CA ILE A 250 -20.35 18.50 -17.86
C ILE A 250 -18.82 18.40 -17.72
N PRO A 251 -18.17 17.40 -18.37
CA PRO A 251 -16.73 17.24 -18.39
C PRO A 251 -15.98 18.52 -18.77
N GLY A 252 -14.96 18.87 -17.97
CA GLY A 252 -14.04 19.98 -18.28
C GLY A 252 -14.62 21.39 -18.15
N THR A 253 -15.80 21.55 -17.56
CA THR A 253 -16.38 22.86 -17.21
C THR A 253 -15.94 23.33 -15.82
N LEU A 254 -16.45 24.49 -15.37
CA LEU A 254 -16.26 24.94 -13.99
C LEU A 254 -16.80 23.88 -13.03
N GLY A 255 -15.90 23.22 -12.30
CA GLY A 255 -16.22 22.17 -11.33
C GLY A 255 -15.13 21.11 -11.25
N THR A 256 -15.50 19.94 -10.75
CA THR A 256 -14.62 18.79 -10.45
C THR A 256 -14.85 17.59 -11.37
N CYS A 257 -15.78 17.70 -12.33
CA CYS A 257 -15.96 16.66 -13.34
C CYS A 257 -14.74 16.58 -14.26
N PRO A 258 -14.04 15.43 -14.32
CA PRO A 258 -12.83 15.27 -15.12
C PRO A 258 -13.10 15.56 -16.60
N SER A 259 -12.20 16.29 -17.26
CA SER A 259 -12.32 16.59 -18.69
C SER A 259 -12.18 15.35 -19.58
N SER A 260 -11.59 14.28 -19.06
CA SER A 260 -11.46 12.98 -19.72
C SER A 260 -12.70 12.09 -19.59
N ALA A 261 -13.67 12.44 -18.73
CA ALA A 261 -14.88 11.66 -18.56
C ALA A 261 -15.84 11.84 -19.75
N ASN A 262 -16.62 10.80 -20.06
CA ASN A 262 -17.72 10.89 -21.02
C ASN A 262 -18.92 11.64 -20.41
N MET A 263 -19.20 11.38 -19.14
CA MET A 263 -20.23 12.07 -18.36
C MET A 263 -19.89 12.03 -16.87
N CYS A 264 -20.38 13.02 -16.13
CA CYS A 264 -20.46 12.97 -14.68
C CYS A 264 -21.93 13.00 -14.25
N SER A 265 -22.21 12.34 -13.15
CA SER A 265 -23.52 12.32 -12.52
C SER A 265 -23.40 12.77 -11.07
N ILE A 266 -24.15 13.81 -10.76
CA ILE A 266 -24.40 14.31 -9.40
C ILE A 266 -25.76 13.83 -8.88
N THR A 267 -26.31 12.76 -9.45
CA THR A 267 -27.62 12.23 -9.02
C THR A 267 -27.49 11.15 -7.95
N GLY A 268 -26.25 10.77 -7.60
CA GLY A 268 -25.89 9.90 -6.48
C GLY A 268 -25.47 10.69 -5.23
N THR A 269 -26.09 11.84 -4.98
CA THR A 269 -25.68 12.80 -3.94
C THR A 269 -26.06 12.39 -2.51
N GLU A 270 -26.16 11.11 -2.20
CA GLU A 270 -26.53 10.71 -0.85
C GLU A 270 -25.64 9.63 -0.26
N GLY A 271 -24.85 8.93 -1.06
CA GLY A 271 -23.87 7.96 -0.60
C GLY A 271 -22.82 8.64 0.29
N SER A 272 -22.81 8.28 1.56
CA SER A 272 -21.81 8.77 2.51
C SER A 272 -21.47 7.63 3.48
N GLY A 273 -20.28 7.03 3.35
CA GLY A 273 -19.87 5.91 4.19
C GLY A 273 -19.39 4.70 3.40
N ALA A 274 -19.20 3.59 4.12
CA ALA A 274 -18.57 2.39 3.58
C ALA A 274 -19.33 1.81 2.38
N VAL A 275 -18.58 1.47 1.34
CA VAL A 275 -19.11 0.90 0.10
C VAL A 275 -19.57 -0.55 0.32
N SER A 276 -20.78 -0.84 -0.13
CA SER A 276 -21.44 -2.13 -0.19
C SER A 276 -21.99 -2.38 -1.60
N SER A 277 -22.24 -3.64 -1.97
CA SER A 277 -22.82 -3.96 -3.29
C SER A 277 -24.32 -4.16 -3.18
N SER A 278 -25.08 -3.65 -4.14
CA SER A 278 -26.52 -3.91 -4.21
C SER A 278 -26.81 -5.38 -4.52
N LEU A 279 -27.77 -5.98 -3.80
CA LEU A 279 -28.23 -7.36 -4.03
C LEU A 279 -29.24 -7.46 -5.19
N LEU A 280 -29.57 -6.34 -5.82
CA LEU A 280 -30.51 -6.32 -6.93
C LEU A 280 -29.83 -6.91 -8.18
N PRO A 281 -30.60 -7.56 -9.07
CA PRO A 281 -30.05 -8.06 -10.32
C PRO A 281 -29.60 -6.85 -11.14
N ALA A 282 -28.31 -6.53 -11.06
CA ALA A 282 -27.72 -5.56 -11.94
C ALA A 282 -27.83 -6.05 -13.37
N GLU A 283 -27.85 -5.10 -14.32
CA GLU A 283 -27.62 -5.42 -15.71
C GLU A 283 -26.39 -6.33 -15.81
N GLU A 284 -26.53 -7.43 -16.55
CA GLU A 284 -25.54 -8.52 -16.59
C GLU A 284 -24.12 -7.95 -16.77
N ASP A 285 -23.18 -8.41 -15.93
CA ASP A 285 -21.74 -8.07 -15.95
C ASP A 285 -21.28 -6.77 -15.25
N ARG A 286 -22.05 -6.21 -14.30
CA ARG A 286 -21.55 -5.11 -13.44
C ARG A 286 -20.98 -5.59 -12.11
N TYR A 287 -19.83 -5.04 -11.71
CA TYR A 287 -19.15 -5.35 -10.45
C TYR A 287 -18.72 -4.10 -9.69
N CYS A 288 -18.89 -4.13 -8.37
CA CYS A 288 -18.54 -3.06 -7.45
C CYS A 288 -17.21 -3.33 -6.76
N TYR A 289 -16.31 -2.36 -6.81
CA TYR A 289 -15.02 -2.37 -6.13
C TYR A 289 -14.92 -1.16 -5.20
N LYS A 290 -14.51 -1.38 -3.94
CA LYS A 290 -14.30 -0.31 -2.96
C LYS A 290 -12.82 0.05 -2.88
N LYS A 291 -12.48 1.31 -2.67
CA LYS A 291 -11.10 1.71 -2.34
C LYS A 291 -10.70 1.09 -1.00
N ALA A 292 -9.54 0.44 -0.93
CA ALA A 292 -9.10 -0.28 0.27
C ALA A 292 -8.92 0.64 1.50
N ASN A 293 -8.59 1.91 1.28
CA ASN A 293 -8.33 2.92 2.32
C ASN A 293 -9.42 3.96 2.51
N TYR A 294 -10.63 3.70 2.03
CA TYR A 294 -11.71 4.65 2.23
C TYR A 294 -12.22 4.59 3.68
N VAL A 295 -11.57 5.37 4.55
CA VAL A 295 -12.04 5.65 5.91
C VAL A 295 -12.89 6.92 5.82
N ASN A 296 -14.21 6.79 6.00
CA ASN A 296 -15.06 7.97 6.03
C ASN A 296 -14.72 8.79 7.29
N PHE A 297 -14.04 9.92 7.12
CA PHE A 297 -13.59 10.77 8.23
C PHE A 297 -14.72 11.61 8.85
N ASP A 298 -15.93 11.67 8.25
CA ASP A 298 -17.08 12.42 8.78
C ASP A 298 -18.42 11.72 8.42
N LYS A 299 -19.25 11.23 9.33
CA LYS A 299 -19.87 11.94 10.46
C LYS A 299 -20.16 10.95 11.60
N ALA A 300 -19.27 10.89 12.58
CA ALA A 300 -19.71 10.58 13.93
C ALA A 300 -20.52 11.78 14.44
N THR A 301 -21.85 11.73 14.28
CA THR A 301 -22.79 12.54 15.08
C THR A 301 -23.17 11.81 16.34
#